data_AF-A0A0M8XB19-F1
#
_entry.id   AF-A0A0M8XB19-F1
#
_cell.length_a   1.000
_cell.length_b   1.000
_cell.length_c   1.000
_cell.angle_alpha   90.00
_cell.angle_beta   90.00
_cell.angle_gamma   90.00
#
_symmetry.space_group_name_H-M   'P 1'
#
loop_
_entity.id
_entity.type
_entity.pdbx_description
1 polymer ?
#
loop_
_entity_poly.entity_id
_entity_poly.type
_entity_poly.pdbx_seq_one_letter_code
_entity_poly.pdbx_strand_id
1 'polypeptide(L)'
;MSGEYVARCPVTEELVNQLLALAELDLTDDDAIEARMREAGWPDWSQTVQGPAYEDAPDVPDATHITPQGHFVTCDGDGSLHLPFAYLYSVDGGLLDEDCWGPLPGWTSEEGAWRPEFDAHFTAVVQRFTDRLGLPNHDIRQPRYDTRYVSWRLEHNVLIVGQGPEPLSYHQFEDAHVYLVSRTAKDAPFPDGEEMRALLTT
;
A
#
# COMPACT_ATOMS: atom_id res chain seq x y z
N MET A 1 -20.99 21.25 -0.87
CA MET A 1 -19.61 20.86 -0.56
C MET A 1 -19.41 19.54 -1.25
N SER A 2 -18.34 19.35 -2.02
CA SER A 2 -18.09 18.03 -2.61
C SER A 2 -17.78 17.08 -1.46
N GLY A 3 -18.45 15.93 -1.41
CA GLY A 3 -18.16 14.89 -0.43
C GLY A 3 -16.88 14.13 -0.78
N GLU A 4 -15.93 14.76 -1.45
CA GLU A 4 -14.72 14.13 -1.98
C GLU A 4 -13.59 14.25 -0.96
N TYR A 5 -12.85 13.17 -0.74
CA TYR A 5 -11.79 13.11 0.26
C TYR A 5 -10.53 12.47 -0.30
N VAL A 6 -9.39 12.98 0.17
CA VAL A 6 -8.10 12.27 0.09
C VAL A 6 -7.62 12.00 1.50
N ALA A 7 -7.39 10.73 1.82
CA ALA A 7 -6.72 10.32 3.03
C ALA A 7 -5.28 9.89 2.74
N ARG A 8 -4.37 10.16 3.67
CA ARG A 8 -2.95 9.82 3.53
C ARG A 8 -2.33 9.38 4.83
N CYS A 9 -1.45 8.40 4.74
CA CYS A 9 -0.51 8.01 5.78
C CYS A 9 0.93 8.25 5.25
N PRO A 10 1.79 9.04 5.93
CA PRO A 10 3.08 9.41 5.37
C PRO A 10 4.08 8.26 5.23
N VAL A 11 4.48 7.95 3.99
CA VAL A 11 5.65 7.09 3.73
C VAL A 11 6.94 7.86 4.01
N THR A 12 7.52 7.63 5.17
CA THR A 12 8.77 8.26 5.62
C THR A 12 10.01 7.58 5.04
N GLU A 13 11.17 8.24 5.12
CA GLU A 13 12.47 7.62 4.77
C GLU A 13 12.78 6.37 5.61
N GLU A 14 12.36 6.37 6.87
CA GLU A 14 12.50 5.20 7.74
C GLU A 14 11.64 4.04 7.24
N LEU A 15 10.38 4.30 6.88
CA LEU A 15 9.51 3.27 6.31
C LEU A 15 10.04 2.74 4.97
N VAL A 16 10.58 3.62 4.11
CA VAL A 16 11.26 3.20 2.88
C VAL A 16 12.42 2.26 3.19
N ASN A 17 13.27 2.58 4.17
CA ASN A 17 14.35 1.68 4.60
C ASN A 17 13.84 0.32 5.08
N GLN A 18 12.78 0.31 5.89
CA GLN A 18 12.18 -0.92 6.41
C GLN A 18 11.63 -1.79 5.27
N LEU A 19 10.92 -1.19 4.31
CA LEU A 19 10.39 -1.87 3.13
C LEU A 19 11.50 -2.44 2.25
N LEU A 20 12.60 -1.70 2.03
CA LEU A 20 13.73 -2.20 1.27
C LEU A 20 14.44 -3.36 2.00
N ALA A 21 14.58 -3.27 3.32
CA ALA A 21 15.17 -4.35 4.11
C ALA A 21 14.30 -5.62 4.10
N LEU A 22 12.96 -5.48 4.06
CA LEU A 22 12.04 -6.60 3.83
C LEU A 22 12.21 -7.17 2.41
N ALA A 23 12.34 -6.31 1.41
CA ALA A 23 12.50 -6.71 0.02
C ALA A 23 13.86 -7.37 -0.30
N GLU A 24 14.81 -7.41 0.63
CA GLU A 24 16.03 -8.22 0.55
C GLU A 24 15.82 -9.68 0.98
N LEU A 25 14.75 -9.97 1.73
CA LEU A 25 14.42 -11.30 2.22
C LEU A 25 13.67 -12.12 1.15
N ASP A 26 13.63 -13.44 1.32
CA ASP A 26 12.66 -14.27 0.60
C ASP A 26 11.27 -14.00 1.20
N LEU A 27 10.37 -13.35 0.46
CA LEU A 27 9.03 -13.04 0.96
C LEU A 27 8.17 -14.30 1.19
N THR A 28 8.63 -15.49 0.78
CA THR A 28 7.98 -16.77 1.08
C THR A 28 8.47 -17.42 2.39
N ASP A 29 9.45 -16.80 3.06
CA ASP A 29 9.91 -17.20 4.39
C ASP A 29 9.19 -16.36 5.46
N ASP A 30 7.98 -16.80 5.81
CA ASP A 30 7.11 -16.11 6.77
C ASP A 30 7.82 -15.82 8.10
N ASP A 31 8.60 -16.76 8.61
CA ASP A 31 9.32 -16.60 9.88
C ASP A 31 10.36 -15.47 9.80
N ALA A 32 11.07 -15.36 8.67
CA ALA A 32 12.04 -14.29 8.44
C ALA A 32 11.36 -12.92 8.29
N ILE A 33 10.22 -12.87 7.58
CA ILE A 33 9.43 -11.65 7.38
C ILE A 33 8.82 -11.17 8.70
N GLU A 34 8.19 -12.07 9.46
CA GLU A 34 7.65 -11.83 10.80
C GLU A 34 8.72 -11.31 11.78
N ALA A 35 9.89 -11.95 11.80
CA ALA A 35 11.00 -11.51 12.64
C ALA A 35 11.43 -10.09 12.27
N ARG A 36 11.56 -9.77 10.98
CA ARG A 36 11.96 -8.45 10.52
C ARG A 36 10.91 -7.37 10.81
N MET A 37 9.62 -7.67 10.63
CA MET A 37 8.51 -6.76 10.96
C MET A 37 8.48 -6.48 12.46
N ARG A 38 8.65 -7.51 13.29
CA ARG A 38 8.75 -7.36 14.75
C ARG A 38 9.93 -6.50 15.18
N GLU A 39 11.11 -6.70 14.57
CA GLU A 39 12.30 -5.87 14.80
C GLU A 39 12.07 -4.40 14.41
N ALA A 40 11.30 -4.17 13.34
CA ALA A 40 10.88 -2.83 12.90
C ALA A 40 9.75 -2.23 13.76
N GLY A 41 9.22 -2.99 14.74
CA GLY A 41 8.16 -2.55 15.63
C GLY A 41 6.77 -2.56 14.97
N TRP A 42 6.53 -3.44 14.01
CA TRP A 42 5.24 -3.60 13.34
C TRP A 42 4.43 -4.66 14.12
N PRO A 43 3.54 -4.26 15.04
CA PRO A 43 2.73 -5.22 15.78
C PRO A 43 1.76 -5.97 14.86
N ASP A 44 1.46 -7.20 15.26
CA ASP A 44 0.37 -8.00 14.70
C ASP A 44 -0.97 -7.27 14.91
N TRP A 45 -1.85 -7.33 13.91
CA TRP A 45 -3.17 -6.71 13.91
C TRP A 45 -3.99 -7.11 15.13
N SER A 46 -4.03 -8.41 15.46
CA SER A 46 -4.78 -8.96 16.59
C SER A 46 -4.31 -8.41 17.94
N GLN A 47 -3.06 -7.97 18.05
CA GLN A 47 -2.51 -7.31 19.23
C GLN A 47 -2.88 -5.83 19.28
N THR A 48 -3.13 -5.22 18.13
CA THR A 48 -3.34 -3.77 17.96
C THR A 48 -4.81 -3.37 18.02
N VAL A 49 -5.71 -4.19 17.46
CA VAL A 49 -7.17 -3.98 17.49
C VAL A 49 -7.83 -4.21 18.84
N GLN A 50 -7.11 -4.77 19.80
CA GLN A 50 -7.58 -4.85 21.20
C GLN A 50 -7.46 -3.50 21.95
N GLY A 51 -6.97 -2.45 21.28
CA GLY A 51 -6.89 -1.10 21.83
C GLY A 51 -8.09 -0.22 21.47
N PRO A 52 -8.46 0.76 22.33
CA PRO A 52 -9.63 1.64 22.12
C PRO A 52 -9.54 2.52 20.87
N ALA A 53 -8.38 2.59 20.21
CA ALA A 53 -8.18 3.37 18.99
C ALA A 53 -8.78 2.72 17.73
N TYR A 54 -9.09 1.41 17.78
CA TYR A 54 -9.60 0.64 16.65
C TYR A 54 -10.86 -0.17 16.97
N GLU A 55 -11.37 -0.06 18.21
CA GLU A 55 -12.52 -0.82 18.72
C GLU A 55 -13.83 -0.44 17.99
N ASP A 56 -13.92 0.81 17.52
CA ASP A 56 -15.03 1.37 16.73
C ASP A 56 -14.64 1.65 15.27
N ALA A 57 -13.48 1.15 14.80
CA ALA A 57 -13.02 1.43 13.43
C ALA A 57 -13.95 0.73 12.41
N PRO A 58 -14.57 1.45 11.47
CA PRO A 58 -15.36 0.85 10.39
C PRO A 58 -14.47 -0.03 9.51
N ASP A 59 -14.99 -1.14 8.97
CA ASP A 59 -14.32 -2.16 8.13
C ASP A 59 -13.02 -1.67 7.47
N VAL A 60 -11.94 -1.69 8.25
CA VAL A 60 -10.57 -1.35 7.81
C VAL A 60 -10.07 -2.54 6.99
N PRO A 61 -9.22 -2.36 5.97
CA PRO A 61 -8.72 -3.46 5.13
C PRO A 61 -8.21 -4.63 5.98
N ASP A 62 -8.35 -5.85 5.46
CA ASP A 62 -7.85 -7.09 6.07
C ASP A 62 -6.31 -6.99 6.27
N ALA A 63 -5.92 -6.38 7.39
CA ALA A 63 -4.55 -6.10 7.74
C ALA A 63 -4.03 -7.19 8.66
N THR A 64 -2.80 -7.62 8.42
CA THR A 64 -2.07 -8.55 9.27
C THR A 64 -1.21 -7.81 10.29
N HIS A 65 -0.73 -6.61 9.94
CA HIS A 65 0.18 -5.80 10.74
C HIS A 65 -0.15 -4.31 10.63
N ILE A 66 0.34 -3.52 11.58
CA ILE A 66 0.35 -2.05 11.49
C ILE A 66 1.78 -1.55 11.64
N THR A 67 2.22 -0.61 10.80
CA THR A 67 3.53 0.02 11.00
C THR A 67 3.49 1.03 12.16
N PRO A 68 4.64 1.41 12.78
CA PRO A 68 4.67 2.46 13.79
C PRO A 68 4.05 3.79 13.36
N GLN A 69 3.99 4.05 12.06
CA GLN A 69 3.39 5.27 11.48
C GLN A 69 1.88 5.13 11.21
N GLY A 70 1.27 3.95 11.40
CA GLY A 70 -0.18 3.73 11.24
C GLY A 70 -0.61 3.13 9.90
N HIS A 71 0.33 2.64 9.08
CA HIS A 71 -0.04 1.95 7.84
C HIS A 71 -0.58 0.56 8.13
N PHE A 72 -1.70 0.22 7.51
CA PHE A 72 -2.22 -1.14 7.47
C PHE A 72 -1.38 -1.97 6.49
N VAL A 73 -0.93 -3.15 6.90
CA VAL A 73 -0.08 -4.01 6.09
C VAL A 73 -0.72 -5.39 5.98
N THR A 74 -0.90 -5.85 4.75
CA THR A 74 -1.35 -7.22 4.44
C THR A 74 -0.16 -8.02 3.93
N CYS A 75 0.12 -9.15 4.58
CA CYS A 75 1.23 -10.03 4.25
C CYS A 75 0.80 -11.46 4.56
N ASP A 76 0.25 -12.17 3.57
CA ASP A 76 -0.44 -13.45 3.77
C ASP A 76 0.48 -14.67 3.66
N GLY A 77 1.80 -14.46 3.70
CA GLY A 77 2.82 -15.50 3.56
C GLY A 77 2.88 -16.16 2.18
N ASP A 78 2.16 -15.62 1.20
CA ASP A 78 2.12 -16.10 -0.18
C ASP A 78 3.25 -15.53 -1.06
N GLY A 79 4.22 -14.84 -0.43
CA GLY A 79 5.27 -14.13 -1.13
C GLY A 79 4.90 -12.70 -1.52
N SER A 80 3.84 -12.13 -0.96
CA SER A 80 3.46 -10.73 -1.22
C SER A 80 3.19 -9.91 0.05
N LEU A 81 3.44 -8.60 -0.07
CA LEU A 81 3.15 -7.61 0.96
C LEU A 81 2.50 -6.39 0.32
N HIS A 82 1.35 -5.97 0.84
CA HIS A 82 0.60 -4.80 0.41
C HIS A 82 0.54 -3.75 1.53
N LEU A 83 0.86 -2.50 1.20
CA LEU A 83 0.90 -1.38 2.12
C LEU A 83 0.28 -0.13 1.46
N PRO A 84 -1.01 0.17 1.69
CA PRO A 84 -1.64 1.41 1.28
C PRO A 84 -1.07 2.62 2.04
N PHE A 85 -0.96 3.75 1.34
CA PHE A 85 -0.51 5.01 1.92
C PHE A 85 -1.37 6.22 1.53
N ALA A 86 -2.27 6.09 0.57
CA ALA A 86 -3.28 7.10 0.30
C ALA A 86 -4.56 6.46 -0.23
N TYR A 87 -5.69 7.12 0.04
CA TYR A 87 -7.00 6.76 -0.52
C TYR A 87 -7.67 7.99 -1.11
N LEU A 88 -8.34 7.80 -2.24
CA LEU A 88 -9.26 8.75 -2.85
C LEU A 88 -10.67 8.14 -2.79
N TYR A 89 -11.62 8.87 -2.19
CA TYR A 89 -12.96 8.37 -1.92
C TYR A 89 -14.00 9.48 -1.84
N SER A 90 -15.27 9.09 -1.69
CA SER A 90 -16.37 10.03 -1.48
C SER A 90 -17.26 9.62 -0.31
N VAL A 91 -17.62 10.59 0.51
CA VAL A 91 -18.60 10.53 1.59
C VAL A 91 -19.85 11.26 1.10
N ASP A 92 -20.78 10.53 0.49
CA ASP A 92 -21.99 11.07 -0.13
C ASP A 92 -23.29 10.40 0.36
N GLY A 93 -23.22 9.65 1.46
CA GLY A 93 -24.34 8.83 1.97
C GLY A 93 -24.60 7.58 1.11
N GLY A 94 -23.62 7.19 0.29
CA GLY A 94 -23.55 5.94 -0.46
C GLY A 94 -23.10 4.76 0.40
N LEU A 95 -21.92 4.17 0.11
CA LEU A 95 -21.34 3.11 0.96
C LEU A 95 -20.59 3.70 2.16
N LEU A 96 -20.13 4.95 2.09
CA LEU A 96 -19.56 5.68 3.22
C LEU A 96 -20.47 6.83 3.66
N ASP A 97 -20.92 6.74 4.91
CA ASP A 97 -21.70 7.78 5.59
C ASP A 97 -20.81 8.81 6.28
N GLU A 98 -19.54 8.47 6.54
CA GLU A 98 -18.56 9.34 7.19
C GLU A 98 -17.12 9.04 6.72
N ASP A 99 -16.21 9.93 7.10
CA ASP A 99 -14.79 9.78 6.85
C ASP A 99 -14.17 8.69 7.75
N CYS A 100 -13.94 7.51 7.17
CA CYS A 100 -13.40 6.35 7.88
C CYS A 100 -11.90 6.45 8.18
N TRP A 101 -11.13 7.24 7.42
CA TRP A 101 -9.66 7.30 7.56
C TRP A 101 -9.20 8.40 8.50
N GLY A 102 -9.89 9.55 8.52
CA GLY A 102 -9.51 10.71 9.34
C GLY A 102 -9.31 10.41 10.84
N PRO A 103 -10.15 9.57 11.47
CA PRO A 103 -9.97 9.19 12.87
C PRO A 103 -8.82 8.21 13.15
N LEU A 104 -8.30 7.51 12.13
CA LEU A 104 -7.33 6.44 12.32
C LEU A 104 -5.93 6.98 12.65
N PRO A 105 -5.22 6.39 13.62
CA PRO A 105 -3.87 6.83 13.97
C PRO A 105 -2.92 6.82 12.76
N GLY A 106 -2.19 7.92 12.57
CA GLY A 106 -1.23 8.04 11.46
C GLY A 106 -1.83 8.48 10.12
N TRP A 107 -3.16 8.48 10.01
CA TRP A 107 -3.88 8.96 8.84
C TRP A 107 -4.27 10.42 9.00
N THR A 108 -4.42 11.10 7.86
CA THR A 108 -5.00 12.45 7.79
C THR A 108 -5.84 12.50 6.53
N SER A 109 -7.08 12.95 6.68
CA SER A 109 -8.03 13.15 5.59
C SER A 109 -8.20 14.64 5.29
N GLU A 110 -8.47 14.96 4.03
CA GLU A 110 -8.72 16.32 3.55
C GLU A 110 -10.02 16.34 2.74
N GLU A 111 -11.05 17.00 3.27
CA GLU A 111 -12.32 17.23 2.58
C GLU A 111 -12.13 18.24 1.43
N GLY A 112 -12.67 17.92 0.26
CA GLY A 112 -12.57 18.71 -0.96
C GLY A 112 -11.27 18.51 -1.74
N ALA A 113 -10.36 17.65 -1.26
CA ALA A 113 -9.22 17.18 -2.02
C ALA A 113 -9.65 16.13 -3.05
N TRP A 114 -8.94 16.05 -4.17
CA TRP A 114 -9.25 15.11 -5.24
C TRP A 114 -7.98 14.57 -5.90
N ARG A 115 -8.08 14.25 -7.19
CA ARG A 115 -7.04 13.65 -8.00
C ARG A 115 -5.69 14.38 -7.95
N PRO A 116 -5.59 15.72 -8.02
CA PRO A 116 -4.30 16.39 -7.99
C PRO A 116 -3.52 16.14 -6.69
N GLU A 117 -4.20 16.17 -5.55
CA GLU A 117 -3.61 15.92 -4.24
C GLU A 117 -3.19 14.45 -4.09
N PHE A 118 -4.04 13.52 -4.53
CA PHE A 118 -3.74 12.09 -4.56
C PHE A 118 -2.52 11.75 -5.45
N ASP A 119 -2.49 12.23 -6.69
CA ASP A 119 -1.38 12.00 -7.63
C ASP A 119 -0.06 12.64 -7.14
N ALA A 120 -0.14 13.76 -6.41
CA ALA A 120 1.03 14.38 -5.79
C ALA A 120 1.62 13.49 -4.68
N HIS A 121 0.78 12.83 -3.88
CA HIS A 121 1.22 11.87 -2.87
C HIS A 121 1.88 10.64 -3.50
N PHE A 122 1.25 10.04 -4.52
CA PHE A 122 1.86 8.95 -5.28
C PHE A 122 3.24 9.35 -5.82
N THR A 123 3.34 10.51 -6.46
CA THR A 123 4.58 11.01 -7.05
C THR A 123 5.68 11.20 -5.99
N ALA A 124 5.33 11.70 -4.81
CA ALA A 124 6.28 11.86 -3.71
C ALA A 124 6.84 10.51 -3.23
N VAL A 125 6.02 9.46 -3.14
CA VAL A 125 6.47 8.12 -2.76
C VAL A 125 7.36 7.51 -3.84
N VAL A 126 6.98 7.62 -5.12
CA VAL A 126 7.81 7.21 -6.25
C VAL A 126 9.18 7.89 -6.22
N GLN A 127 9.23 9.19 -5.92
CA GLN A 127 10.50 9.91 -5.84
C GLN A 127 11.39 9.36 -4.73
N ARG A 128 10.85 9.07 -3.54
CA ARG A 128 11.64 8.49 -2.43
C ARG A 128 12.27 7.15 -2.82
N PHE A 129 11.52 6.25 -3.45
CA PHE A 129 12.10 5.00 -3.93
C PHE A 129 13.11 5.23 -5.07
N THR A 130 12.86 6.18 -5.96
CA THR A 130 13.80 6.56 -7.02
C THR A 130 15.12 7.06 -6.46
N ASP A 131 15.07 7.87 -5.40
CA ASP A 131 16.27 8.41 -4.74
C ASP A 131 17.12 7.29 -4.09
N ARG A 132 16.49 6.17 -3.73
CA ARG A 132 17.15 5.04 -3.05
C ARG A 132 17.60 3.92 -3.99
N LEU A 133 16.82 3.63 -5.02
CA LEU A 133 17.03 2.51 -5.94
C LEU A 133 17.55 2.95 -7.31
N GLY A 134 17.54 4.25 -7.61
CA GLY A 134 17.76 4.78 -8.94
C GLY A 134 16.50 4.73 -9.81
N LEU A 135 16.68 4.90 -11.12
CA LEU A 135 15.56 4.93 -12.06
C LEU A 135 14.76 3.61 -12.03
N PRO A 136 13.42 3.67 -12.09
CA PRO A 136 12.59 2.47 -12.13
C PRO A 136 12.83 1.67 -13.41
N ASN A 137 12.63 0.36 -13.33
CA ASN A 137 12.66 -0.52 -14.49
C ASN A 137 11.45 -0.26 -15.40
N HIS A 138 10.29 0.02 -14.80
CA HIS A 138 9.05 0.30 -15.52
C HIS A 138 8.25 1.44 -14.86
N ASP A 139 7.60 2.25 -15.69
CA ASP A 139 6.60 3.26 -15.31
C ASP A 139 5.45 3.14 -16.31
N ILE A 140 4.41 2.39 -15.93
CA ILE A 140 3.27 2.05 -16.78
C ILE A 140 2.09 2.89 -16.35
N ARG A 141 1.43 3.53 -17.31
CA ARG A 141 0.21 4.31 -17.10
C ARG A 141 -0.90 3.74 -17.94
N GLN A 142 -2.08 3.55 -17.36
CA GLN A 142 -3.27 3.14 -18.09
C GLN A 142 -4.35 4.23 -17.96
N PRO A 143 -4.33 5.27 -18.81
CA PRO A 143 -5.22 6.43 -18.68
C PRO A 143 -6.71 6.10 -18.71
N ARG A 144 -7.09 4.94 -19.29
CA ARG A 144 -8.49 4.50 -19.33
C ARG A 144 -9.03 4.11 -17.95
N TYR A 145 -8.15 3.67 -17.06
CA TYR A 145 -8.48 3.14 -15.74
C TYR A 145 -7.90 3.99 -14.63
N ASP A 146 -7.31 5.14 -14.98
CA ASP A 146 -6.62 6.04 -14.07
C ASP A 146 -5.53 5.36 -13.20
N THR A 147 -5.04 4.20 -13.63
CA THR A 147 -4.00 3.44 -12.92
C THR A 147 -2.60 3.79 -13.38
N ARG A 148 -1.65 3.68 -12.44
CA ARG A 148 -0.22 3.81 -12.71
C ARG A 148 0.58 2.88 -11.80
N TYR A 149 1.59 2.24 -12.37
CA TYR A 149 2.51 1.37 -11.64
C TYR A 149 3.94 1.75 -11.97
N VAL A 150 4.74 1.97 -10.94
CA VAL A 150 6.18 2.21 -11.06
C VAL A 150 6.91 1.10 -10.32
N SER A 151 7.85 0.43 -10.97
CA SER A 151 8.48 -0.76 -10.38
C SER A 151 9.99 -0.80 -10.49
N TRP A 152 10.59 -1.44 -9.48
CA TRP A 152 12.01 -1.73 -9.38
C TRP A 152 12.20 -3.22 -9.16
N ARG A 153 13.08 -3.78 -9.97
CA ARG A 153 13.49 -5.17 -9.85
C ARG A 153 14.64 -5.27 -8.86
N LEU A 154 14.45 -6.08 -7.85
CA LEU A 154 15.44 -6.43 -6.85
C LEU A 154 15.94 -7.86 -7.10
N GLU A 155 16.89 -8.32 -6.29
CA GLU A 155 17.51 -9.64 -6.46
C GLU A 155 16.47 -10.77 -6.40
N HIS A 156 15.64 -10.76 -5.35
CA HIS A 156 14.64 -11.80 -5.08
C HIS A 156 13.20 -11.33 -5.30
N ASN A 157 12.96 -10.02 -5.31
CA ASN A 157 11.62 -9.43 -5.27
C ASN A 157 11.43 -8.34 -6.33
N VAL A 158 10.19 -7.93 -6.54
CA VAL A 158 9.85 -6.68 -7.23
C VAL A 158 9.19 -5.75 -6.23
N LEU A 159 9.65 -4.50 -6.20
CA LEU A 159 8.98 -3.41 -5.51
C LEU A 159 8.13 -2.64 -6.51
N ILE A 160 6.87 -2.41 -6.18
CA ILE A 160 5.91 -1.69 -7.02
C ILE A 160 5.30 -0.58 -6.17
N VAL A 161 5.25 0.63 -6.70
CA VAL A 161 4.38 1.70 -6.21
C VAL A 161 3.23 1.80 -7.21
N GLY A 162 2.03 1.45 -6.76
CA GLY A 162 0.83 1.37 -7.58
C GLY A 162 -0.24 2.37 -7.14
N GLN A 163 -1.08 2.77 -8.09
CA GLN A 163 -2.35 3.41 -7.80
C GLN A 163 -3.45 2.82 -8.70
N GLY A 164 -4.62 2.57 -8.13
CA GLY A 164 -5.76 2.04 -8.85
C GLY A 164 -6.92 1.66 -7.92
N PRO A 165 -7.98 1.03 -8.47
CA PRO A 165 -9.10 0.58 -7.66
C PRO A 165 -8.61 -0.33 -6.54
N GLU A 166 -9.04 -0.05 -5.30
CA GLU A 166 -8.67 -0.87 -4.17
C GLU A 166 -9.21 -2.30 -4.39
N PRO A 167 -8.35 -3.33 -4.35
CA PRO A 167 -8.74 -4.70 -4.72
C PRO A 167 -9.74 -5.33 -3.75
N LEU A 168 -9.91 -4.76 -2.55
CA LEU A 168 -10.73 -5.32 -1.47
C LEU A 168 -12.03 -4.55 -1.22
N SER A 169 -12.33 -3.50 -1.99
CA SER A 169 -13.57 -2.74 -1.84
C SER A 169 -14.43 -2.74 -3.09
N TYR A 170 -15.75 -2.70 -2.88
CA TYR A 170 -16.75 -2.48 -3.91
C TYR A 170 -16.65 -1.05 -4.48
N HIS A 171 -15.64 -0.80 -5.33
CA HIS A 171 -15.49 0.32 -6.27
C HIS A 171 -15.55 1.78 -5.74
N GLN A 172 -15.52 2.04 -4.43
CA GLN A 172 -15.53 3.42 -3.91
C GLN A 172 -14.17 3.97 -3.49
N PHE A 173 -13.16 3.11 -3.37
CA PHE A 173 -11.80 3.52 -3.05
C PHE A 173 -10.89 3.33 -4.25
N GLU A 174 -10.15 4.38 -4.59
CA GLU A 174 -8.87 4.24 -5.27
C GLU A 174 -7.78 4.34 -4.19
N ASP A 175 -6.84 3.42 -4.19
CA ASP A 175 -5.71 3.42 -3.27
C ASP A 175 -4.40 3.68 -4.00
N ALA A 176 -3.46 4.28 -3.28
CA ALA A 176 -2.05 4.28 -3.67
C ALA A 176 -1.27 3.47 -2.64
N HIS A 177 -0.50 2.51 -3.13
CA HIS A 177 0.14 1.49 -2.30
C HIS A 177 1.58 1.22 -2.70
N VAL A 178 2.34 0.71 -1.75
CA VAL A 178 3.57 -0.06 -2.00
C VAL A 178 3.20 -1.53 -1.98
N TYR A 179 3.62 -2.25 -3.02
CA TYR A 179 3.46 -3.68 -3.14
C TYR A 179 4.82 -4.34 -3.34
N LEU A 180 5.16 -5.29 -2.47
CA LEU A 180 6.33 -6.16 -2.62
C LEU A 180 5.84 -7.53 -3.04
N VAL A 181 6.53 -8.14 -4.00
CA VAL A 181 6.16 -9.47 -4.48
C VAL A 181 7.38 -10.29 -4.85
N SER A 182 7.37 -11.54 -4.41
CA SER A 182 8.41 -12.52 -4.67
C SER A 182 8.47 -12.86 -6.15
N ARG A 183 9.68 -12.87 -6.70
CA ARG A 183 9.91 -13.32 -8.08
C ARG A 183 9.97 -14.83 -8.20
N THR A 184 10.04 -15.53 -7.06
CA THR A 184 10.21 -16.99 -6.98
C THR A 184 8.97 -17.70 -6.45
N ALA A 185 8.00 -16.97 -5.90
CA ALA A 185 6.70 -17.51 -5.54
C ALA A 185 5.95 -17.98 -6.80
N LYS A 186 5.65 -19.27 -6.89
CA LYS A 186 5.01 -19.90 -8.05
C LYS A 186 3.52 -19.55 -8.19
N ASP A 187 2.86 -19.15 -7.11
CA ASP A 187 1.40 -19.10 -7.01
C ASP A 187 0.85 -17.75 -6.50
N ALA A 188 1.68 -16.69 -6.41
CA ALA A 188 1.20 -15.37 -6.03
C ALA A 188 0.20 -14.85 -7.09
N PRO A 189 -1.03 -14.46 -6.71
CA PRO A 189 -2.00 -13.88 -7.64
C PRO A 189 -1.51 -12.50 -8.08
N PHE A 190 -0.77 -12.47 -9.18
CA PHE A 190 -0.26 -11.23 -9.76
C PHE A 190 -1.39 -10.36 -10.30
N PRO A 191 -1.27 -9.02 -10.27
CA PRO A 191 -2.26 -8.14 -10.87
C PRO A 191 -2.47 -8.49 -12.34
N ASP A 192 -3.74 -8.56 -12.74
CA ASP A 192 -4.13 -8.95 -14.09
C ASP A 192 -3.70 -7.90 -15.11
N GLY A 193 -2.60 -8.20 -15.79
CA GLY A 193 -2.14 -7.50 -16.98
C GLY A 193 -1.05 -8.31 -17.66
N GLU A 194 -1.17 -8.56 -18.96
CA GLU A 194 -0.08 -9.19 -19.74
C GLU A 194 1.24 -8.43 -19.59
N GLU A 195 1.19 -7.10 -19.49
CA GLU A 195 2.36 -6.26 -19.24
C GLU A 195 2.94 -6.47 -17.83
N MET A 196 2.10 -6.60 -16.80
CA MET A 196 2.54 -6.86 -15.42
C MET A 196 3.21 -8.24 -15.29
N ARG A 197 2.62 -9.26 -15.94
CA ARG A 197 3.21 -10.61 -16.01
C ARG A 197 4.54 -10.61 -16.76
N ALA A 198 4.67 -9.78 -17.80
CA ALA A 198 5.92 -9.65 -18.55
C ALA A 198 7.08 -9.10 -17.70
N LEU A 199 6.81 -8.20 -16.73
CA LEU A 199 7.82 -7.56 -15.87
C LEU A 199 8.66 -8.55 -15.03
N LEU A 200 8.17 -9.77 -14.84
CA LEU A 200 8.75 -10.79 -13.96
C LEU A 200 9.54 -11.86 -14.71
N THR A 201 9.27 -12.02 -16.01
CA THR A 201 9.75 -13.16 -16.83
C THR A 201 11.01 -12.88 -17.66
N THR A 202 11.42 -11.62 -17.80
CA THR A 202 12.73 -11.21 -18.37
C THR A 202 13.74 -10.95 -17.28
#